data_AF-A0A0A0D3E0-F1
#
_entry.id   AF-A0A0A0D3E0-F1
#
_cell.length_a   1.000
_cell.length_b   1.000
_cell.length_c   1.000
_cell.angle_alpha   90.00
_cell.angle_beta   90.00
_cell.angle_gamma   90.00
#
_symmetry.space_group_name_H-M   'P 1'
#
loop_
_entity.id
_entity.type
_entity.pdbx_description
1 polymer ?
#
loop_
_entity_poly.entity_id
_entity_poly.type
_entity_poly.pdbx_seq_one_letter_code
_entity_poly.pdbx_strand_id
1 'polypeptide(L)'
;MERAMAIDLHAAAGILADHRLRPDAFPGLPEALRPGDLAEARRLQDATHERLSAAGLGSRVGWKIGCTTPVMQRFLGIPEPCEGGIFQANVQAGPGRFPAAAHRRIGVECEIAVRLGRDLPPGQ
;
A
#
# COMPACT_ATOMS: atom_id res chain seq x y z
N MET A 1 29.09 1.93 12.73
CA MET A 1 27.88 1.81 11.88
C MET A 1 26.72 1.61 12.83
N GLU A 2 26.07 2.71 13.21
CA GLU A 2 24.97 2.71 14.16
C GLU A 2 23.79 1.98 13.49
N ARG A 3 23.30 0.89 14.09
CA ARG A 3 22.07 0.25 13.60
C ARG A 3 20.98 1.32 13.72
N ALA A 4 20.38 1.73 12.61
CA ALA A 4 19.12 2.47 12.66
C ALA A 4 18.17 1.65 13.55
N MET A 5 17.71 2.26 14.64
CA MET A 5 16.68 1.65 15.48
C MET A 5 15.48 1.34 14.61
N ALA A 6 14.95 0.11 14.69
CA ALA A 6 13.74 -0.27 13.96
C ALA A 6 12.59 0.68 14.34
N ILE A 7 11.81 1.12 13.36
CA ILE A 7 10.70 2.03 13.61
C ILE A 7 9.60 1.37 14.45
N ASP A 8 8.82 2.17 15.17
CA ASP A 8 7.56 1.71 15.75
C ASP A 8 6.53 1.46 14.62
N LEU A 9 6.51 0.21 14.14
CA LEU A 9 5.61 -0.25 13.08
C LEU A 9 4.14 -0.06 13.46
N HIS A 10 3.79 -0.22 14.74
CA HIS A 10 2.41 -0.08 15.19
C HIS A 10 1.99 1.38 15.05
N ALA A 11 2.78 2.33 15.56
CA ALA A 11 2.50 3.75 15.44
C ALA A 11 2.47 4.21 13.98
N ALA A 12 3.47 3.84 13.18
CA ALA A 12 3.57 4.22 11.77
C ALA A 12 2.38 3.67 10.95
N ALA A 13 2.02 2.39 11.13
CA ALA A 13 0.88 1.78 10.45
C ALA A 13 -0.45 2.41 10.88
N GLY A 14 -0.56 2.83 12.14
CA GLY A 14 -1.72 3.57 12.66
C GLY A 14 -1.92 4.87 11.91
N ILE A 15 -0.86 5.66 11.73
CA ILE A 15 -0.91 6.92 10.98
C ILE A 15 -1.36 6.67 9.52
N LEU A 16 -0.77 5.68 8.85
CA LEU A 16 -1.12 5.37 7.46
C LEU A 16 -2.57 4.89 7.32
N ALA A 17 -3.01 3.99 8.20
CA ALA A 17 -4.38 3.48 8.19
C ALA A 17 -5.40 4.60 8.48
N ASP A 18 -5.13 5.44 9.47
CA ASP A 18 -5.98 6.57 9.83
C ASP A 18 -6.14 7.55 8.67
N HIS A 19 -5.04 7.89 7.98
CA HIS A 19 -5.08 8.75 6.79
C HIS A 19 -5.84 8.09 5.62
N ARG A 20 -5.81 6.76 5.50
CA ARG A 20 -6.59 6.07 4.47
C ARG A 20 -8.10 6.09 4.78
N LEU A 21 -8.47 5.95 6.05
CA LEU A 21 -9.87 5.87 6.51
C LEU A 21 -10.50 7.26 6.66
N ARG A 22 -9.69 8.27 6.99
CA ARG A 22 -10.08 9.68 7.11
C ARG A 22 -9.14 10.49 6.21
N PRO A 23 -9.48 10.60 4.92
CA PRO A 23 -8.58 11.14 3.91
C PRO A 23 -8.41 12.65 4.07
N ASP A 24 -7.42 13.04 4.87
CA ASP A 24 -6.90 14.40 4.95
C ASP A 24 -5.58 14.56 4.21
N ALA A 25 -5.05 15.79 4.16
CA ALA A 25 -3.71 16.00 3.61
C ALA A 25 -2.71 15.16 4.42
N PHE A 26 -1.94 14.32 3.73
CA PHE A 26 -0.93 13.49 4.38
C PHE A 26 0.42 14.22 4.31
N PRO A 27 0.96 14.71 5.44
CA PRO A 27 2.24 15.43 5.46
C PRO A 27 3.45 14.48 5.37
N GLY A 28 3.21 13.17 5.30
CA GLY A 28 4.24 12.14 5.44
C GLY A 28 4.32 11.61 6.88
N LEU A 29 5.10 10.53 7.06
CA LEU A 29 5.42 10.03 8.39
C LEU A 29 6.41 10.96 9.10
N PRO A 30 6.33 11.10 10.44
CA PRO A 30 7.41 11.68 11.24
C PRO A 30 8.73 10.99 10.95
N GLU A 31 9.84 11.72 11.00
CA GLU A 31 11.17 11.20 10.61
C GLU A 31 11.53 9.90 11.36
N ALA A 32 11.29 9.84 12.66
CA ALA A 32 11.54 8.67 13.50
C ALA A 32 10.68 7.44 13.15
N LEU A 33 9.65 7.60 12.32
CA LEU A 33 8.75 6.54 11.88
C LEU A 33 8.89 6.22 10.38
N ARG A 34 9.83 6.87 9.68
CA ARG A 34 10.09 6.58 8.26
C ARG A 34 10.92 5.31 8.15
N PRO A 35 10.49 4.31 7.35
CA PRO A 35 11.30 3.13 7.11
C PRO A 35 12.69 3.48 6.57
N GLY A 36 13.73 2.89 7.14
CA GLY A 36 15.11 3.10 6.71
C GLY A 36 15.49 2.29 5.46
N ASP A 37 14.76 1.21 5.18
CA ASP A 37 14.98 0.35 4.03
C ASP A 37 13.68 -0.29 3.51
N LEU A 38 13.79 -1.00 2.39
CA LEU A 38 12.66 -1.65 1.73
C LEU A 38 12.07 -2.80 2.56
N ALA A 39 12.89 -3.53 3.32
CA ALA A 39 12.40 -4.62 4.16
C ALA A 39 11.52 -4.07 5.30
N GLU A 40 11.91 -2.95 5.90
CA GLU A 40 11.12 -2.23 6.89
C GLU A 40 9.87 -1.61 6.29
N ALA A 41 9.95 -1.05 5.07
CA ALA A 41 8.78 -0.55 4.36
C ALA A 41 7.74 -1.65 4.09
N ARG A 42 8.19 -2.85 3.70
CA ARG A 42 7.33 -4.03 3.49
C ARG A 42 6.66 -4.48 4.80
N ARG A 43 7.42 -4.53 5.92
CA ARG A 43 6.83 -4.80 7.25
C ARG A 43 5.79 -3.77 7.66
N LEU A 44 6.05 -2.49 7.38
CA LEU A 44 5.09 -1.41 7.63
C LEU A 44 3.84 -1.54 6.77
N GLN A 45 4.00 -1.93 5.51
CA GLN A 45 2.89 -2.21 4.60
C GLN A 45 2.02 -3.37 5.12
N ASP A 46 2.62 -4.47 5.59
CA ASP A 46 1.89 -5.59 6.17
C ASP A 46 1.11 -5.20 7.43
N ALA A 47 1.74 -4.47 8.36
CA ALA A 47 1.07 -3.95 9.55
C ALA A 47 -0.08 -2.98 9.19
N THR A 48 0.10 -2.16 8.15
CA THR A 48 -0.95 -1.27 7.65
C THR A 48 -2.10 -2.08 7.05
N HIS A 49 -1.80 -3.16 6.33
CA HIS A 49 -2.82 -4.04 5.76
C HIS A 49 -3.66 -4.73 6.84
N GLU A 50 -3.04 -5.21 7.91
CA GLU A 50 -3.72 -5.83 9.05
C GLU A 50 -4.70 -4.84 9.70
N ARG A 51 -4.25 -3.60 9.94
CA ARG A 51 -5.11 -2.55 10.50
C ARG A 51 -6.28 -2.20 9.59
N LEU A 52 -6.05 -2.05 8.30
CA LEU A 52 -7.12 -1.75 7.34
C LEU A 52 -8.16 -2.87 7.25
N SER A 53 -7.72 -4.12 7.30
CA SER A 53 -8.61 -5.29 7.38
C SER A 53 -9.46 -5.24 8.66
N ALA A 54 -8.83 -5.02 9.82
CA ALA A 54 -9.51 -4.91 11.11
C ALA A 54 -10.47 -3.71 11.19
N ALA A 55 -10.19 -2.64 10.45
CA ALA A 55 -11.04 -1.44 10.35
C ALA A 55 -12.23 -1.58 9.38
N GLY A 56 -12.47 -2.78 8.84
CA GLY A 56 -13.66 -3.07 8.04
C GLY A 56 -13.50 -2.95 6.53
N LEU A 57 -12.26 -2.81 6.01
CA LEU A 57 -12.04 -2.94 4.56
C LEU A 57 -12.14 -4.40 4.06
N GLY A 58 -12.27 -5.35 4.98
CA GLY A 58 -12.39 -6.78 4.69
C GLY A 58 -11.03 -7.42 4.38
N SER A 59 -11.05 -8.66 3.89
CA SER A 59 -9.83 -9.37 3.53
C SER A 59 -9.12 -8.73 2.33
N ARG A 60 -7.80 -8.91 2.26
CA ARG A 60 -7.04 -8.66 1.03
C ARG A 60 -7.41 -9.74 -0.01
N VAL A 61 -7.93 -9.32 -1.16
CA VAL A 61 -8.44 -10.18 -2.23
C VAL A 61 -7.60 -10.14 -3.50
N GLY A 62 -6.53 -9.35 -3.51
CA GLY A 62 -5.62 -9.26 -4.63
C GLY A 62 -4.43 -8.35 -4.36
N TRP A 63 -3.63 -8.17 -5.40
CA TRP A 63 -2.44 -7.34 -5.40
C TRP A 63 -2.42 -6.43 -6.62
N LYS A 64 -1.86 -5.24 -6.46
CA LYS A 64 -1.46 -4.34 -7.55
C LYS A 64 0.06 -4.27 -7.59
N ILE A 65 0.63 -4.05 -8.76
CA ILE A 65 2.05 -3.75 -8.95
C ILE A 65 2.14 -2.39 -9.65
N GLY A 66 2.84 -1.43 -9.06
CA GLY A 66 3.03 -0.09 -9.58
C GLY A 66 4.52 0.22 -9.79
N CYS A 67 4.80 1.37 -10.42
CA CYS A 67 6.17 1.79 -10.74
C CYS A 67 6.94 0.73 -11.55
N THR A 68 6.29 0.15 -12.56
CA THR A 68 6.80 -0.97 -13.36
C THR A 68 7.86 -0.59 -14.40
N THR A 69 8.04 0.71 -14.66
CA THR A 69 9.01 1.18 -15.67
C THR A 69 10.31 1.65 -15.01
N PRO A 70 11.48 1.40 -15.64
CA PRO A 70 12.77 1.89 -15.12
C PRO A 70 12.84 3.42 -15.00
N VAL A 71 12.11 4.15 -15.84
CA VAL A 71 12.05 5.62 -15.78
C VAL A 71 11.37 6.07 -14.48
N MET A 72 10.23 5.48 -14.14
CA MET A 72 9.51 5.82 -12.90
C MET A 72 10.31 5.41 -11.65
N GLN A 73 10.94 4.24 -11.68
CA GLN A 73 11.79 3.77 -10.57
C GLN A 73 12.96 4.71 -10.30
N ARG A 74 13.67 5.14 -11.35
CA ARG A 74 14.74 6.15 -11.23
C ARG A 74 14.21 7.49 -10.71
N PHE A 75 13.06 7.94 -11.21
CA PHE A 75 12.43 9.19 -10.76
C PHE A 75 12.09 9.17 -9.26
N LEU A 76 11.61 8.03 -8.76
CA LEU A 76 11.23 7.86 -7.36
C LEU A 76 12.39 7.43 -6.45
N GLY A 77 13.55 7.07 -7.01
CA GLY A 77 14.69 6.56 -6.25
C GLY A 77 14.46 5.18 -5.62
N ILE A 78 13.60 4.35 -6.23
CA ILE A 78 13.31 2.99 -5.76
C ILE A 78 14.02 1.95 -6.62
N PRO A 79 14.49 0.83 -6.04
CA PRO A 79 15.27 -0.16 -6.79
C PRO A 79 14.41 -1.17 -7.56
N GLU A 80 13.12 -1.27 -7.25
CA GLU A 80 12.20 -2.27 -7.80
C GLU A 80 10.76 -1.73 -7.85
N PRO A 81 9.84 -2.36 -8.62
CA PRO A 81 8.41 -2.05 -8.57
C PRO A 81 7.83 -2.17 -7.15
N CYS A 82 6.75 -1.43 -6.88
CA CYS A 82 6.06 -1.52 -5.59
C CYS A 82 4.79 -2.36 -5.72
N GLU A 83 4.57 -3.33 -4.84
CA GLU A 83 3.28 -3.99 -4.71
C GLU A 83 2.37 -3.33 -3.66
N GLY A 84 1.06 -3.56 -3.76
CA GLY A 84 0.09 -3.12 -2.75
C GLY A 84 -1.11 -4.04 -2.65
N GLY A 85 -1.71 -4.14 -1.47
CA GLY A 85 -2.89 -4.96 -1.24
C GLY A 85 -4.18 -4.33 -1.78
N ILE A 86 -5.01 -5.16 -2.42
CA ILE A 86 -6.38 -4.81 -2.82
C ILE A 86 -7.35 -5.42 -1.81
N PHE A 87 -8.20 -4.59 -1.19
CA PHE A 87 -9.16 -5.01 -0.18
C PHE A 87 -10.55 -5.23 -0.76
N GLN A 88 -11.29 -6.21 -0.23
CA GLN A 88 -12.64 -6.57 -0.67
C GLN A 88 -13.58 -5.37 -0.79
N ALA A 89 -13.57 -4.45 0.19
CA ALA A 89 -14.44 -3.28 0.18
C ALA A 89 -14.18 -2.31 -0.99
N ASN A 90 -13.03 -2.39 -1.65
CA ASN A 90 -12.65 -1.52 -2.77
C ASN A 90 -12.84 -2.17 -4.14
N VAL A 91 -13.40 -3.39 -4.21
CA VAL A 91 -13.65 -4.10 -5.46
C VAL A 91 -15.13 -4.00 -5.84
N GLN A 92 -15.41 -3.56 -7.06
CA GLN A 92 -16.77 -3.55 -7.62
C GLN A 92 -16.77 -4.30 -8.95
N ALA A 93 -17.77 -5.16 -9.14
CA ALA A 93 -17.97 -5.87 -10.40
C ALA A 93 -18.77 -5.00 -11.38
N GLY A 94 -18.22 -4.75 -12.57
CA GLY A 94 -18.83 -3.87 -13.56
C GLY A 94 -18.58 -2.37 -13.30
N PRO A 95 -19.46 -1.47 -13.77
CA PRO A 95 -19.30 -0.04 -13.57
C PRO A 95 -19.27 0.31 -12.07
N GLY A 96 -18.12 0.78 -11.60
CA GLY A 96 -17.94 1.14 -10.20
C GLY A 96 -18.36 2.58 -9.89
N ARG A 97 -18.94 2.82 -8.72
CA ARG A 97 -19.16 4.15 -8.14
C ARG A 97 -18.35 4.29 -6.87
N PHE A 98 -17.47 5.29 -6.85
CA PHE A 98 -16.62 5.59 -5.71
C PHE A 98 -16.98 6.97 -5.16
N PRO A 99 -17.28 7.11 -3.85
CA PRO A 99 -17.59 8.39 -3.26
C PRO A 99 -16.33 9.26 -3.25
N ALA A 100 -16.31 10.34 -4.02
CA ALA A 100 -15.14 11.22 -4.12
C ALA A 100 -14.67 11.76 -2.76
N ALA A 101 -15.61 11.99 -1.82
CA ALA A 101 -15.32 12.43 -0.46
C ALA A 101 -14.52 11.41 0.37
N ALA A 102 -14.50 10.13 -0.01
CA ALA A 102 -13.67 9.10 0.61
C ALA A 102 -12.23 9.08 0.07
N HIS A 103 -11.86 10.05 -0.78
CA HIS A 103 -10.55 10.19 -1.40
C HIS A 103 -10.10 11.65 -1.43
N ARG A 104 -8.81 11.90 -1.67
CA ARG A 104 -8.22 13.26 -1.74
C ARG A 104 -7.75 13.63 -3.14
N ARG A 105 -6.72 12.94 -3.65
CA ARG A 105 -6.14 13.17 -4.98
C ARG A 105 -6.38 11.93 -5.83
N ILE A 106 -7.52 11.91 -6.51
CA ILE A 106 -7.96 10.76 -7.30
C ILE A 106 -7.18 10.74 -8.62
N GLY A 107 -6.53 9.62 -8.91
CA GLY A 107 -6.02 9.26 -10.23
C GLY A 107 -6.77 8.04 -10.75
N VAL A 108 -6.84 7.90 -12.08
CA VAL A 108 -7.42 6.73 -12.75
C VAL A 108 -6.34 6.11 -13.62
N GLU A 109 -6.11 4.82 -13.43
CA GLU A 109 -5.16 4.02 -14.19
C GLU A 109 -5.92 2.96 -14.99
N CYS A 110 -5.47 2.68 -16.21
CA CYS A 110 -6.00 1.61 -17.05
C CYS A 110 -5.01 0.46 -17.02
N GLU A 111 -5.43 -0.68 -16.45
CA GLU A 111 -4.57 -1.80 -16.13
C GLU A 111 -5.18 -3.12 -16.64
N ILE A 112 -4.34 -4.14 -16.77
CA ILE A 112 -4.78 -5.51 -17.07
C ILE A 112 -4.76 -6.32 -15.76
N ALA A 113 -5.93 -6.81 -15.35
CA ALA A 113 -6.05 -7.69 -14.19
C ALA A 113 -5.98 -9.16 -14.59
N VAL A 114 -5.25 -9.97 -13.82
CA VAL A 114 -5.18 -11.42 -13.98
C VAL A 114 -5.79 -12.10 -12.76
N ARG A 115 -6.72 -13.04 -13.00
CA ARG A 115 -7.22 -13.94 -11.96
C ARG A 115 -6.42 -15.24 -12.00
N LEU A 116 -5.73 -15.55 -10.91
CA LEU A 116 -4.97 -16.79 -10.78
C LEU A 116 -5.94 -17.97 -10.62
N GLY A 117 -5.76 -19.01 -11.43
CA GLY A 117 -6.55 -20.25 -11.33
C GLY A 117 -6.06 -21.23 -10.26
N ARG A 118 -4.86 -20.99 -9.72
CA ARG A 118 -4.21 -21.74 -8.64
C ARG A 118 -3.19 -20.84 -7.96
N ASP A 119 -2.79 -21.19 -6.75
CA ASP A 119 -1.74 -20.48 -6.03
C ASP A 119 -0.42 -20.50 -6.80
N LEU A 120 0.33 -19.41 -6.69
CA LEU A 120 1.70 -19.35 -7.18
C LEU A 120 2.62 -19.95 -6.12
N PRO A 121 3.62 -20.75 -6.49
CA PRO A 121 4.66 -21.15 -5.56
C PRO A 121 5.42 -19.90 -5.07
N PRO A 122 6.10 -19.98 -3.91
CA PRO A 122 7.03 -18.92 -3.50
C PRO A 122 7.99 -18.57 -4.63
N GLY A 123 8.30 -17.28 -4.79
CA GLY A 123 9.34 -16.84 -5.71
C GLY A 123 10.68 -17.53 -5.38
N GLN A 124 11.45 -17.88 -6.40
CA GLN A 124 12.84 -18.33 -6.22
C GLN A 124 13.73 -17.18 -5.77
#